data_AF-A0A4P6VQ70-F1
#
_entry.id   AF-A0A4P6VQ70-F1
#
_cell.length_a   1.000
_cell.length_b   1.000
_cell.length_c   1.000
_cell.angle_alpha   90.00
_cell.angle_beta   90.00
_cell.angle_gamma   90.00
#
_symmetry.space_group_name_H-M   'P 1'
#
loop_
_entity.id
_entity.type
_entity.pdbx_description
1 polymer ?
#
loop_
_entity_poly.entity_id
_entity_poly.type
_entity_poly.pdbx_seq_one_letter_code
_entity_poly.pdbx_strand_id
1 'polypeptide(L)'
;MISMLFDNLVCWLILAAALGSYQLLLQEWLLLRQGNWQQCGQWQQFNTVLIASMPLCGLLGTIVGLLSVFAGMASGGSGAADLSAGIGEALFTTQLGLTCAIPAWLLQSSVNSKLNRARINHLCLQEA
;
A
#
# COMPACT_ATOMS: atom_id res chain seq x y z
N MET A 1 15.77 -10.34 -11.00
CA MET A 1 14.40 -10.11 -10.48
C MET A 1 14.40 -9.87 -8.97
N ILE A 2 14.99 -10.75 -8.15
CA ILE A 2 15.13 -10.52 -6.69
C ILE A 2 16.17 -9.42 -6.35
N SER A 3 17.25 -9.26 -7.13
CA SER A 3 18.28 -8.23 -6.88
C SER A 3 17.76 -6.79 -7.01
N MET A 4 16.92 -6.51 -8.02
CA MET A 4 16.27 -5.20 -8.21
C MET A 4 15.33 -4.80 -7.05
N LEU A 5 14.85 -5.79 -6.28
CA LEU A 5 14.06 -5.56 -5.07
C LEU A 5 14.93 -5.06 -3.90
N PHE A 6 16.19 -5.49 -3.83
CA PHE A 6 17.11 -5.18 -2.73
C PHE A 6 17.97 -3.93 -2.98
N ASP A 7 18.17 -3.53 -4.23
CA ASP A 7 18.94 -2.31 -4.57
C ASP A 7 18.11 -1.02 -4.43
N ASN A 8 16.77 -1.10 -4.42
CA ASN A 8 15.89 0.07 -4.36
C ASN A 8 15.26 0.28 -2.98
N LEU A 9 15.70 1.35 -2.31
CA LEU A 9 15.15 1.85 -1.05
C LEU A 9 13.62 2.09 -1.13
N VAL A 10 13.10 2.43 -2.32
CA VAL A 10 11.67 2.62 -2.59
C VAL A 10 10.86 1.34 -2.38
N CYS A 11 11.36 0.18 -2.80
CA CYS A 11 10.69 -1.11 -2.59
C CYS A 11 10.55 -1.42 -1.10
N TRP A 12 11.58 -1.12 -0.31
CA TRP A 12 11.55 -1.24 1.13
C TRP A 12 10.55 -0.30 1.79
N LEU A 13 10.44 0.95 1.31
CA LEU A 13 9.43 1.89 1.80
C LEU A 13 8.00 1.41 1.51
N ILE A 14 7.75 0.87 0.30
CA ILE A 14 6.44 0.30 -0.06
C ILE A 14 6.11 -0.89 0.84
N LEU A 15 7.06 -1.80 1.04
CA LEU A 15 6.86 -2.97 1.91
C LEU A 15 6.65 -2.58 3.37
N ALA A 16 7.41 -1.62 3.90
CA ALA A 16 7.25 -1.12 5.26
C ALA A 16 5.90 -0.43 5.46
N ALA A 17 5.48 0.40 4.51
CA ALA A 17 4.15 1.03 4.52
C ALA A 17 3.03 -0.02 4.44
N ALA A 18 3.18 -1.03 3.57
CA ALA A 18 2.26 -2.16 3.47
C ALA A 18 2.15 -2.91 4.80
N LEU A 19 3.28 -3.27 5.41
CA LEU A 19 3.31 -3.97 6.69
C LEU A 19 2.63 -3.17 7.79
N GLY A 20 2.90 -1.87 7.90
CA GLY A 20 2.24 -1.00 8.88
C GLY A 20 0.72 -0.94 8.68
N SER A 21 0.26 -0.84 7.43
CA SER A 21 -1.17 -0.87 7.09
C SER A 21 -1.83 -2.20 7.47
N TYR A 22 -1.20 -3.33 7.14
CA TYR A 22 -1.70 -4.66 7.50
C TYR A 22 -1.73 -4.87 9.02
N GLN A 23 -0.72 -4.39 9.74
CA GLN A 23 -0.67 -4.49 11.20
C GLN A 23 -1.81 -3.70 11.85
N LEU A 24 -2.10 -2.47 11.39
CA LEU A 24 -3.21 -1.66 11.87
C LEU A 24 -4.57 -2.33 11.58
N LEU A 25 -4.76 -2.85 10.37
CA LEU A 25 -5.95 -3.62 9.99
C LEU A 25 -6.16 -4.85 10.87
N LEU A 26 -5.07 -5.56 11.18
CA LEU A 26 -5.12 -6.75 12.03
C LEU A 26 -5.52 -6.37 13.46
N GLN A 27 -5.02 -5.25 13.98
CA GLN A 27 -5.39 -4.74 15.29
C GLN A 27 -6.87 -4.37 15.36
N GLU A 28 -7.40 -3.66 14.37
CA GLU A 28 -8.84 -3.32 14.33
C GLU A 28 -9.70 -4.58 14.22
N TRP A 29 -9.28 -5.56 13.41
CA TRP A 29 -9.99 -6.81 13.28
C TRP A 29 -10.00 -7.62 14.59
N LEU A 30 -8.89 -7.62 15.34
CA LEU A 30 -8.82 -8.25 16.67
C LEU A 30 -9.68 -7.52 17.71
N LEU A 31 -9.70 -6.20 17.69
CA LEU A 31 -10.55 -5.38 18.59
C LEU A 31 -12.05 -5.64 18.33
N LEU A 32 -12.44 -5.74 17.06
CA LEU A 32 -13.80 -6.16 16.66
C LEU A 32 -14.14 -7.55 17.21
N ARG A 33 -13.17 -8.48 17.18
CA ARG A 33 -13.36 -9.84 17.72
C ARG A 33 -13.51 -9.85 19.24
N GLN A 34 -12.89 -8.91 19.95
CA GLN A 34 -13.03 -8.76 21.40
C GLN A 34 -14.28 -7.98 21.83
N GLY A 35 -15.09 -7.48 20.89
CA GLY A 35 -16.30 -6.71 21.19
C GLY A 35 -16.04 -5.28 21.68
N ASN A 36 -14.80 -4.79 21.56
CA ASN A 36 -14.42 -3.43 21.95
C ASN A 36 -14.66 -2.43 20.80
N TRP A 37 -15.93 -2.25 20.43
CA TRP A 37 -16.35 -1.39 19.31
C TRP A 37 -15.96 0.08 19.47
N GLN A 38 -15.81 0.56 20.71
CA GLN A 38 -15.47 1.96 20.99
C GLN A 38 -14.04 2.35 20.54
N GLN A 39 -13.11 1.40 20.51
CA GLN A 39 -11.72 1.67 20.13
C GLN A 39 -11.47 1.45 18.62
N CYS A 40 -12.39 0.80 17.92
CA CYS A 40 -12.35 0.67 16.47
C CYS A 40 -12.75 2.01 15.84
N GLY A 41 -11.77 2.73 15.28
CA GLY A 41 -12.03 3.98 14.55
C GLY A 41 -10.93 5.03 14.63
N GLN A 42 -10.09 5.04 15.68
CA GLN A 42 -9.12 6.13 15.86
C GLN A 42 -7.99 6.12 14.82
N TRP A 43 -7.60 4.95 14.32
CA TRP A 43 -6.49 4.80 13.37
C TRP A 43 -6.93 4.61 11.91
N GLN A 44 -8.25 4.58 11.64
CA GLN A 44 -8.78 4.31 10.31
C GLN A 44 -8.38 5.38 9.29
N GLN A 45 -8.41 6.66 9.68
CA GLN A 45 -8.05 7.77 8.79
C GLN A 45 -6.60 7.66 8.33
N PHE A 46 -5.69 7.33 9.25
CA PHE A 46 -4.27 7.17 8.94
C PHE A 46 -4.03 5.98 8.00
N ASN A 47 -4.71 4.87 8.23
CA ASN A 47 -4.56 3.69 7.40
C ASN A 47 -5.06 3.92 5.96
N THR A 48 -6.16 4.65 5.76
CA THR A 48 -6.63 5.01 4.41
C THR A 48 -5.59 5.81 3.64
N VAL A 49 -4.92 6.76 4.30
CA VAL A 49 -3.87 7.57 3.69
C VAL A 49 -2.66 6.71 3.31
N LEU A 50 -2.26 5.75 4.17
CA LEU A 50 -1.18 4.80 3.87
C LEU A 50 -1.50 3.91 2.66
N ILE A 51 -2.74 3.40 2.57
CA ILE A 51 -3.17 2.57 1.43
C ILE A 51 -3.15 3.39 0.13
N ALA A 52 -3.59 4.66 0.20
CA ALA A 52 -3.57 5.56 -0.95
C ALA A 52 -2.15 6.00 -1.36
N SER A 53 -1.20 6.06 -0.43
CA SER A 53 0.19 6.45 -0.73
C SER A 53 1.01 5.35 -1.39
N MET A 54 0.72 4.06 -1.12
CA MET A 54 1.42 2.92 -1.74
C MET A 54 1.48 2.96 -3.29
N PRO A 55 0.36 3.13 -4.02
CA PRO A 55 0.41 3.22 -5.48
C PRO A 55 1.11 4.49 -5.98
N LEU A 56 1.00 5.60 -5.23
CA LEU A 56 1.72 6.85 -5.55
C LEU A 56 3.23 6.67 -5.40
N CYS A 57 3.69 5.95 -4.38
CA CYS A 57 5.10 5.57 -4.23
C CYS A 57 5.57 4.66 -5.38
N GLY A 58 4.72 3.73 -5.85
CA GLY A 58 5.01 2.89 -7.02
C GLY A 58 5.20 3.70 -8.31
N LEU A 59 4.34 4.71 -8.52
CA LEU A 59 4.42 5.66 -9.64
C LEU A 59 5.67 6.55 -9.52
N LEU A 60 6.05 6.98 -8.32
CA LEU A 60 7.32 7.67 -8.13
C LEU A 60 8.52 6.79 -8.54
N GLY A 61 8.46 5.49 -8.24
CA GLY A 61 9.44 4.51 -8.71
C GLY A 61 9.57 4.44 -10.23
N THR A 62 8.46 4.53 -10.98
CA THR A 62 8.54 4.53 -12.46
C THR A 62 9.20 5.80 -13.00
N ILE A 63 8.92 6.95 -12.39
CA ILE A 63 9.54 8.23 -12.79
C ILE A 63 11.05 8.16 -12.56
N VAL A 64 11.50 7.64 -11.41
CA VAL A 64 12.92 7.51 -11.09
C VAL A 64 13.62 6.51 -12.04
N GLY A 65 12.98 5.37 -12.32
CA GLY A 65 13.53 4.36 -13.24
C GLY A 65 13.60 4.84 -14.70
N LEU A 66 12.61 5.59 -15.18
CA LEU A 66 12.68 6.19 -16.51
C LEU A 66 13.75 7.29 -16.59
N LEU A 67 13.93 8.07 -15.52
CA LEU A 67 14.94 9.12 -15.46
C LEU A 67 16.37 8.53 -15.57
N SER A 68 16.66 7.42 -14.88
CA SER A 68 17.97 6.77 -14.93
C SER A 68 18.29 6.25 -16.34
N VAL A 69 17.29 5.70 -17.03
CA VAL A 69 17.42 5.23 -18.41
C VAL A 69 17.70 6.38 -19.37
N PHE A 70 16.96 7.50 -19.27
CA PHE A 70 17.23 8.67 -20.10
C PHE A 70 18.61 9.28 -19.81
N ALA A 71 19.06 9.28 -18.56
CA ALA A 71 20.40 9.75 -18.19
C ALA A 71 21.51 8.86 -18.78
N GLY A 72 21.35 7.53 -18.78
CA GLY A 72 22.28 6.60 -19.40
C GLY A 72 22.34 6.69 -20.93
N MET A 73 21.21 7.07 -21.56
CA MET A 73 21.18 7.34 -22.99
C MET A 73 21.89 8.65 -23.34
N ALA A 74 21.75 9.68 -22.50
CA ALA A 74 22.41 10.97 -22.69
C ALA A 74 23.94 10.90 -22.56
N SER A 75 24.47 9.96 -21.76
CA SER A 75 25.92 9.74 -21.61
C SER A 75 26.55 8.86 -22.71
N GLY A 76 25.76 8.48 -23.74
CA GLY A 76 26.26 7.78 -24.93
C GLY A 76 26.36 6.24 -24.79
N GLY A 77 25.74 5.66 -23.75
CA GLY A 77 25.99 4.27 -23.35
C GLY A 77 24.84 3.26 -23.45
N SER A 78 23.64 3.61 -23.91
CA SER A 78 22.50 2.69 -23.75
C SER A 78 22.21 1.83 -24.98
N GLY A 79 22.50 0.54 -24.90
CA GLY A 79 21.97 -0.47 -25.83
C GLY A 79 20.48 -0.76 -25.56
N ALA A 80 19.80 -1.39 -26.52
CA ALA A 80 18.39 -1.78 -26.36
C ALA A 80 18.11 -2.67 -25.11
N ALA A 81 19.12 -3.42 -24.66
CA ALA A 81 19.05 -4.25 -23.47
C ALA A 81 18.93 -3.44 -22.17
N ASP A 82 19.70 -2.34 -22.03
CA ASP A 82 19.70 -1.51 -20.81
C ASP A 82 18.40 -0.72 -20.68
N LEU A 83 17.89 -0.22 -21.81
CA LEU A 83 16.57 0.42 -21.90
C LEU A 83 15.47 -0.54 -21.43
N SER A 84 15.46 -1.78 -21.95
CA SER A 84 14.46 -2.77 -21.57
C SER A 84 14.57 -3.17 -20.11
N ALA A 85 15.78 -3.23 -19.55
CA ALA A 85 16.00 -3.57 -18.15
C ALA A 85 15.47 -2.47 -17.21
N GLY A 86 15.79 -1.19 -17.47
CA GLY A 86 15.34 -0.08 -16.63
C GLY A 86 13.83 0.19 -16.71
N ILE A 87 13.21 -0.02 -17.88
CA ILE A 87 11.74 0.02 -17.99
C ILE A 87 11.10 -1.13 -17.21
N GLY A 88 11.68 -2.34 -17.29
CA GLY A 88 11.20 -3.50 -16.53
C GLY A 88 11.23 -3.26 -15.03
N GLU A 89 12.30 -2.65 -14.53
CA GLU A 89 12.45 -2.26 -13.13
C GLU A 89 11.40 -1.23 -12.69
N ALA A 90 11.20 -0.17 -13.48
CA ALA A 90 10.16 0.83 -13.27
C ALA A 90 8.76 0.20 -13.18
N LEU A 91 8.42 -0.70 -14.10
CA LEU A 91 7.11 -1.35 -14.10
C LEU A 91 6.92 -2.29 -12.90
N PHE A 92 7.99 -2.96 -12.46
CA PHE A 92 7.95 -3.86 -11.32
C PHE A 92 7.61 -3.13 -10.02
N THR A 93 8.15 -1.92 -9.78
CA THR A 93 7.83 -1.13 -8.57
C THR A 93 6.37 -0.72 -8.52
N THR A 94 5.77 -0.40 -9.67
CA THR A 94 4.33 -0.08 -9.78
C THR A 94 3.47 -1.31 -9.54
N GLN A 95 3.84 -2.44 -10.15
CA GLN A 95 3.14 -3.70 -9.92
C GLN A 95 3.11 -4.06 -8.43
N LEU A 96 4.25 -3.92 -7.73
CA LEU A 96 4.34 -4.15 -6.30
C LEU A 96 3.44 -3.22 -5.49
N GLY A 97 3.48 -1.91 -5.74
CA GLY A 97 2.64 -0.94 -5.03
C GLY A 97 1.14 -1.25 -5.15
N LEU A 98 0.68 -1.62 -6.35
CA LEU A 98 -0.72 -1.99 -6.59
C LEU A 98 -1.08 -3.34 -5.95
N THR A 99 -0.19 -4.35 -6.08
CA THR A 99 -0.42 -5.69 -5.53
C THR A 99 -0.56 -5.65 -4.00
N CYS A 100 0.14 -4.74 -3.33
CA CYS A 100 -0.01 -4.53 -1.88
C CYS A 100 -1.26 -3.69 -1.51
N ALA A 101 -1.56 -2.64 -2.28
CA ALA A 101 -2.62 -1.68 -1.96
C ALA A 101 -4.04 -2.24 -2.13
N ILE A 102 -4.29 -3.01 -3.20
CA ILE A 102 -5.62 -3.57 -3.51
C ILE A 102 -6.16 -4.44 -2.34
N PRO A 103 -5.44 -5.48 -1.87
CA PRO A 103 -5.91 -6.30 -0.76
C PRO A 103 -6.09 -5.50 0.54
N ALA A 104 -5.21 -4.53 0.84
CA ALA A 104 -5.35 -3.67 2.01
C ALA A 104 -6.66 -2.86 1.98
N TRP A 105 -6.99 -2.30 0.81
CA TRP A 105 -8.23 -1.54 0.62
C TRP A 105 -9.50 -2.40 0.78
N LEU A 106 -9.50 -3.62 0.24
CA LEU A 106 -10.63 -4.56 0.39
C LEU A 106 -10.84 -4.98 1.84
N LEU A 107 -9.77 -5.24 2.58
CA LEU A 107 -9.83 -5.57 4.00
C LEU A 107 -10.37 -4.39 4.81
N GLN A 108 -9.94 -3.17 4.52
CA GLN A 108 -10.43 -1.96 5.19
C GLN A 108 -11.94 -1.76 4.99
N SER A 109 -12.43 -1.93 3.77
CA SER A 109 -13.87 -1.84 3.48
C SER A 109 -14.67 -2.90 4.26
N SER A 110 -14.14 -4.12 4.37
CA SER A 110 -14.76 -5.22 5.11
C SER A 110 -14.82 -4.95 6.62
N VAL A 111 -13.75 -4.43 7.20
CA VAL A 111 -13.67 -4.04 8.62
C VAL A 111 -14.66 -2.91 8.91
N ASN A 112 -14.69 -1.88 8.07
CA ASN A 112 -15.57 -0.72 8.25
C ASN A 112 -17.07 -1.11 8.13
N SER A 113 -17.39 -2.03 7.20
CA SER A 113 -18.74 -2.57 7.06
C SER A 113 -19.22 -3.33 8.31
N LYS A 114 -18.33 -4.08 8.98
CA LYS A 114 -18.64 -4.78 10.24
C LYS A 114 -18.79 -3.80 11.41
N LEU A 115 -17.91 -2.81 11.49
CA LEU A 115 -17.95 -1.77 12.52
C LEU A 115 -19.26 -0.99 12.48
N ASN A 116 -19.69 -0.54 11.30
CA ASN A 116 -20.93 0.22 11.14
C ASN A 116 -22.17 -0.58 11.56
N ARG A 117 -22.23 -1.88 11.24
CA ARG A 117 -23.35 -2.75 11.66
C ARG A 117 -23.46 -2.87 13.17
N ALA A 118 -22.32 -3.06 13.85
CA ALA A 118 -22.32 -3.15 15.30
C ALA A 118 -22.67 -1.83 15.98
N ARG A 119 -22.21 -0.70 15.42
CA ARG A 119 -22.54 0.63 15.92
C ARG A 119 -24.04 0.92 15.85
N ILE A 120 -24.69 0.56 14.74
CA ILE A 120 -26.14 0.73 14.56
C ILE A 120 -26.93 -0.13 15.56
N ASN A 121 -26.56 -1.40 15.76
CA ASN A 121 -27.23 -2.27 16.72
C ASN A 121 -27.19 -1.71 18.15
N HIS A 122 -26.08 -1.09 18.56
CA HIS A 122 -25.99 -0.45 19.86
C HIS A 122 -26.89 0.78 20.00
N LEU A 123 -27.08 1.56 18.94
CA LEU A 123 -27.98 2.72 18.96
C LEU A 123 -29.44 2.30 19.06
N CYS A 124 -29.86 1.26 18.32
CA CYS A 124 -31.24 0.76 18.39
C CYS A 124 -31.60 0.19 19.76
N LEU A 125 -30.64 -0.35 20.52
CA LEU A 125 -30.85 -0.82 21.90
C LEU A 125 -30.96 0.31 22.94
N GLN A 126 -30.54 1.53 22.61
CA GLN A 126 -30.69 2.70 23.48
C GLN A 126 -32.04 3.41 23.31
N GLU A 127 -32.72 3.18 22.18
CA GLU A 127 -34.01 3.79 21.85
C GLU A 127 -35.22 2.89 22.19
N ALA A 128 -34.99 1.66 22.66
CA ALA A 128 -36.01 0.67 23.04
C ALA A 128 -36.09 0.46 24.56
#